data_AF-A0A5C4MFI6-F1
#
_entry.id   AF-A0A5C4MFI6-F1
#
_cell.length_a   1.000
_cell.length_b   1.000
_cell.length_c   1.000
_cell.angle_alpha   90.00
_cell.angle_beta   90.00
_cell.angle_gamma   90.00
#
_symmetry.space_group_name_H-M   'P 1'
#
loop_
_entity.id
_entity.type
_entity.pdbx_description
1 polymer ?
#
loop_
_entity_poly.entity_id
_entity_poly.type
_entity_poly.pdbx_seq_one_letter_code
_entity_poly.pdbx_strand_id
1 'polypeptide(L)'
;MALTETLDRQDMTPTVDQAASYPLPAPPRLAGLADAVATGLTVLLTVLFVMVQLVGSYTGIVYWAVQGSLGGVLLSAFVPGFGAASLLPVIL
;
A
#
# COMPACT_ATOMS: atom_id res chain seq x y z
N MET A 1 25.94 4.50 -65.96
CA MET A 1 24.66 5.19 -65.74
C MET A 1 23.59 4.13 -65.44
N ALA A 2 23.72 3.46 -64.28
CA ALA A 2 22.85 2.37 -63.84
C ALA A 2 22.51 2.51 -62.35
N LEU A 3 22.47 3.75 -61.86
CA LEU A 3 22.02 4.11 -60.51
C LEU A 3 20.48 4.10 -60.40
N THR A 4 19.78 3.84 -61.49
CA THR A 4 18.31 3.78 -61.55
C THR A 4 17.77 2.39 -61.24
N GLU A 5 18.61 1.36 -61.21
CA GLU A 5 18.18 -0.03 -60.93
C GLU A 5 18.09 -0.32 -59.42
N THR A 6 18.60 0.59 -58.57
CA THR A 6 18.56 0.45 -57.11
C THR A 6 17.31 1.04 -56.45
N LEU A 7 16.47 1.78 -57.17
CA LEU A 7 15.31 2.46 -56.58
C LEU A 7 13.97 1.71 -56.71
N ASP A 8 13.88 0.67 -57.55
CA ASP A 8 12.60 0.01 -57.86
C ASP A 8 12.38 -1.30 -57.07
N ARG A 9 13.26 -1.60 -56.10
CA ARG A 9 13.18 -2.83 -55.29
C ARG A 9 13.08 -2.59 -53.77
N GLN A 10 12.86 -1.35 -53.34
CA GLN A 10 12.73 -1.00 -51.92
C GLN A 10 11.28 -0.88 -51.42
N ASP A 11 10.28 -1.20 -52.23
CA ASP A 11 8.87 -1.19 -51.82
C ASP A 11 8.35 -2.56 -51.34
N MET A 12 9.19 -3.34 -50.65
CA MET A 12 8.63 -4.32 -49.70
C MET A 12 8.39 -3.61 -48.37
N THR A 13 7.25 -2.93 -48.37
CA THR A 13 6.48 -2.51 -47.19
C THR A 13 6.73 -3.45 -46.01
N PRO A 14 7.25 -2.97 -44.87
CA PRO A 14 7.19 -3.74 -43.64
C PRO A 14 5.69 -3.96 -43.37
N THR A 15 5.28 -5.22 -43.41
CA THR A 15 3.94 -5.67 -43.08
C THR A 15 3.49 -5.02 -41.78
N VAL A 16 2.48 -4.14 -41.88
CA VAL A 16 1.85 -3.41 -40.78
C VAL A 16 1.28 -4.37 -39.71
N ASP A 17 1.17 -5.66 -40.03
CA ASP A 17 0.71 -6.72 -39.12
C ASP A 17 1.76 -7.18 -38.09
N GLN A 18 3.04 -6.84 -38.24
CA GLN A 18 4.09 -7.27 -37.30
C GLN A 18 4.26 -6.32 -36.10
N ALA A 19 3.60 -5.16 -36.12
CA ALA A 19 3.60 -4.21 -35.01
C ALA A 19 2.50 -4.49 -33.95
N ALA A 20 1.55 -5.39 -34.24
CA ALA A 20 0.38 -5.60 -33.39
C ALA A 20 0.57 -6.65 -32.27
N SER A 21 1.73 -7.30 -32.16
CA SER A 21 1.91 -8.46 -31.26
C SER A 21 3.18 -8.44 -30.42
N TYR A 22 3.81 -7.28 -30.22
CA TYR A 22 4.74 -7.16 -29.09
C TYR A 22 3.91 -7.01 -27.80
N PRO A 23 3.92 -7.99 -26.88
CA PRO A 23 3.43 -7.71 -25.54
C PRO A 23 4.36 -6.64 -24.99
N LEU A 24 3.92 -5.38 -24.90
CA LEU A 24 4.71 -4.36 -24.24
C LEU A 24 4.96 -4.86 -22.80
N PRO A 25 6.20 -5.18 -22.41
CA PRO A 25 6.48 -5.41 -21.00
C PRO A 25 6.13 -4.11 -20.29
N ALA A 26 5.24 -4.18 -19.30
CA ALA A 26 4.90 -3.00 -18.50
C ALA A 26 6.21 -2.34 -18.06
N PRO A 27 6.42 -1.04 -18.37
CA PRO A 27 7.71 -0.41 -18.17
C PRO A 27 8.08 -0.54 -16.68
N PRO A 28 9.32 -0.97 -16.35
CA PRO A 28 9.74 -1.29 -14.98
C PRO A 28 9.52 -0.14 -13.98
N ARG A 29 9.35 1.09 -14.47
CA ARG A 29 8.98 2.27 -13.70
C ARG A 29 7.57 2.23 -13.10
N LEU A 30 6.58 1.62 -13.78
CA LEU A 30 5.22 1.47 -13.26
C LEU A 30 5.14 0.40 -12.18
N ALA A 31 5.85 -0.72 -12.37
CA ALA A 31 5.98 -1.76 -11.34
C ALA A 31 6.68 -1.21 -10.09
N GLY A 32 7.79 -0.48 -10.25
CA GLY A 32 8.49 0.17 -9.14
C GLY A 32 7.66 1.25 -8.43
N LEU A 33 6.81 1.99 -9.15
CA LEU A 33 5.88 2.96 -8.55
C LEU A 33 4.78 2.26 -7.74
N ALA A 34 4.18 1.20 -8.27
CA ALA A 34 3.15 0.44 -7.57
C ALA A 34 3.69 -0.17 -6.26
N ASP A 35 4.91 -0.70 -6.30
CA ASP A 35 5.57 -1.30 -5.14
C ASP A 35 5.94 -0.24 -4.08
N ALA A 36 6.41 0.94 -4.52
CA ALA A 36 6.67 2.08 -3.64
C ALA A 36 5.39 2.60 -2.97
N VAL A 37 4.27 2.66 -3.71
CA VAL A 37 2.96 3.07 -3.16
C VAL A 37 2.44 2.03 -2.17
N ALA A 38 2.54 0.74 -2.48
CA ALA A 38 2.13 -0.34 -1.56
C ALA A 38 2.96 -0.31 -0.26
N THR A 39 4.27 -0.13 -0.39
CA THR A 39 5.17 0.00 0.77
C THR A 39 4.83 1.25 1.59
N GLY A 40 4.65 2.41 0.93
CA GLY A 40 4.28 3.66 1.60
C GLY A 40 2.94 3.57 2.33
N LEU A 41 1.93 2.94 1.70
CA LEU A 41 0.64 2.69 2.33
C LEU A 41 0.78 1.76 3.54
N THR A 42 1.57 0.69 3.43
CA THR A 42 1.81 -0.23 4.53
C THR A 42 2.47 0.47 5.73
N VAL A 43 3.47 1.31 5.47
CA VAL A 43 4.11 2.12 6.51
C VAL A 43 3.12 3.09 7.15
N LEU A 44 2.34 3.81 6.34
CA LEU A 44 1.33 4.75 6.83
C LEU A 44 0.30 4.05 7.73
N LEU A 45 -0.25 2.93 7.28
CA LEU A 45 -1.23 2.15 8.04
C LEU A 45 -0.60 1.58 9.32
N THR A 46 0.66 1.16 9.28
CA THR A 46 1.39 0.68 10.46
C THR A 46 1.57 1.79 11.48
N VAL A 47 1.99 2.99 11.05
CA VAL A 47 2.14 4.15 11.92
C VAL A 47 0.79 4.54 12.52
N LEU A 48 -0.27 4.60 11.71
CA LEU A 48 -1.61 4.90 12.18
C LEU A 48 -2.08 3.88 13.21
N PHE A 49 -1.88 2.58 12.93
CA PHE A 49 -2.20 1.51 13.86
C PHE A 49 -1.45 1.70 15.18
N VAL A 50 -0.13 1.92 15.16
CA VAL A 50 0.66 2.16 16.38
C VAL A 50 0.14 3.38 17.16
N MET A 51 -0.23 4.46 16.48
CA MET A 51 -0.77 5.66 17.14
C MET A 51 -2.12 5.38 17.81
N VAL A 52 -3.05 4.73 17.10
CA VAL A 52 -4.36 4.34 17.66
C VAL A 52 -4.16 3.42 18.87
N GLN A 53 -3.19 2.51 18.80
CA GLN A 53 -2.86 1.58 19.87
C GLN A 53 -2.28 2.29 21.09
N LEU A 54 -1.36 3.25 20.90
CA LEU A 54 -0.81 4.04 21.98
C LEU A 54 -1.89 4.84 22.70
N VAL A 55 -2.71 5.58 21.95
CA VAL A 55 -3.80 6.38 22.52
C VAL A 55 -4.82 5.47 23.21
N GLY A 56 -5.26 4.40 22.55
CA GLY A 56 -6.22 3.45 23.11
C GLY A 56 -5.72 2.77 24.39
N SER A 57 -4.47 2.31 24.39
CA SER A 57 -3.84 1.69 25.57
C SER A 57 -3.75 2.66 26.74
N TYR A 58 -3.30 3.90 26.50
CA TYR A 58 -3.20 4.93 27.53
C TYR A 58 -4.57 5.24 28.15
N THR A 59 -5.58 5.49 27.32
CA THR A 59 -6.92 5.81 27.84
C THR A 59 -7.54 4.63 28.58
N GLY A 60 -7.36 3.39 28.08
CA GLY A 60 -7.78 2.17 28.78
C GLY A 60 -7.11 2.01 30.13
N ILE A 61 -5.79 2.18 30.20
CA ILE A 61 -5.03 2.13 31.45
C ILE A 61 -5.58 3.12 32.46
N VAL A 62 -5.80 4.38 32.06
CA VAL A 62 -6.35 5.43 32.94
C VAL A 62 -7.74 5.05 33.43
N TYR A 63 -8.64 4.63 32.54
CA TYR A 63 -10.01 4.24 32.88
C TYR A 63 -10.03 3.10 33.91
N TRP A 64 -9.31 2.01 33.66
CA TRP A 64 -9.30 0.86 34.54
C TRP A 64 -8.52 1.09 35.83
N ALA A 65 -7.48 1.94 35.81
CA ALA A 65 -6.78 2.36 37.01
C ALA A 65 -7.69 3.16 37.95
N VAL A 66 -8.53 4.06 37.42
CA VAL A 66 -9.54 4.78 38.20
C VAL A 66 -10.56 3.83 38.83
N GLN A 67 -10.89 2.73 38.15
CA GLN A 67 -11.77 1.69 38.68
C GLN A 67 -11.08 0.70 39.63
N GLY A 68 -9.77 0.86 39.88
CA GLY A 68 -8.99 -0.07 40.73
C GLY A 68 -8.80 -1.47 40.12
N SER A 69 -9.01 -1.63 38.82
CA SER A 69 -8.92 -2.93 38.13
C SER A 69 -7.53 -3.15 37.54
N LEU A 70 -6.69 -3.92 38.23
CA LEU A 70 -5.38 -4.32 37.71
C LEU A 70 -5.50 -5.14 36.42
N GLY A 71 -6.51 -6.01 36.33
CA GLY A 71 -6.77 -6.80 35.12
C GLY A 71 -7.06 -5.91 33.91
N GLY A 72 -7.89 -4.89 34.08
CA GLY A 72 -8.18 -3.93 33.00
C GLY A 72 -6.97 -3.11 32.58
N VAL A 73 -6.10 -2.73 33.53
CA VAL A 73 -4.82 -2.06 33.23
C VAL A 73 -3.90 -2.95 32.41
N LEU A 74 -3.72 -4.21 32.84
CA LEU A 74 -2.86 -5.17 32.13
C LEU A 74 -3.41 -5.47 30.73
N LEU A 75 -4.72 -5.71 30.60
CA LEU A 75 -5.34 -5.93 29.30
C LEU A 75 -5.18 -4.71 28.38
N SER A 76 -5.28 -3.49 28.92
CA SER A 76 -5.08 -2.26 28.12
C SER A 76 -3.63 -2.10 27.66
N ALA A 77 -2.66 -2.57 28.43
CA ALA A 77 -1.24 -2.51 28.08
C ALA A 77 -0.80 -3.61 27.09
N PHE A 78 -1.35 -4.82 27.21
CA PHE A 78 -0.85 -5.99 26.48
C PHE A 78 -1.77 -6.47 25.36
N VAL A 79 -3.07 -6.16 25.40
CA VAL A 79 -4.03 -6.61 24.39
C VAL A 79 -4.30 -5.47 23.41
N PRO A 80 -3.89 -5.62 22.14
CA PRO A 80 -4.18 -4.65 21.10
C PRO A 80 -5.68 -4.27 21.02
N GLY A 81 -5.99 -2.97 21.04
CA GLY A 81 -7.35 -2.47 20.88
C GLY A 81 -8.26 -2.59 22.11
N PHE A 82 -7.86 -3.26 23.19
CA PHE A 82 -8.69 -3.42 24.39
C PHE A 82 -9.03 -2.08 25.04
N GLY A 83 -8.04 -1.23 25.25
CA GLY A 83 -8.24 0.08 25.87
C GLY A 83 -9.13 1.02 25.03
N ALA A 84 -9.05 0.92 23.70
CA ALA A 84 -9.95 1.64 22.80
C ALA A 84 -11.39 1.08 22.86
N ALA A 85 -11.55 -0.25 22.92
CA ALA A 85 -12.85 -0.90 23.02
C ALA A 85 -13.58 -0.58 24.33
N SER A 86 -12.85 -0.39 25.44
CA SER A 86 -13.45 -0.02 26.73
C SER A 86 -14.13 1.36 26.73
N LEU A 87 -13.91 2.20 25.72
CA LEU A 87 -14.54 3.51 25.58
C LEU A 87 -15.80 3.50 24.73
N LEU A 88 -16.08 2.43 23.99
CA LEU A 88 -17.31 2.30 23.19
C LEU A 88 -18.59 2.56 23.99
N PRO A 89 -18.74 2.08 25.24
CA PRO A 89 -19.93 2.35 26.05
C PRO A 89 -20.02 3.78 26.59
N VAL A 90 -18.94 4.57 26.49
CA VAL A 90 -18.90 5.97 26.96
C VAL A 90 -19.28 6.95 25.84
N ILE A 91 -19.08 6.55 24.58
CA ILE A 91 -19.32 7.38 23.39
C ILE A 91 -20.72 7.13 22.78
N LEU A 92 -21.34 5.98 23.07
CA LEU A 92 -22.71 5.60 22.69
C LEU A 92 -23.71 5.93 23.80
#